data_AF-A0A317FXN3-F1
#
_entry.id   AF-A0A317FXN3-F1
#
_cell.length_a   1.000
_cell.length_b   1.000
_cell.length_c   1.000
_cell.angle_alpha   90.00
_cell.angle_beta   90.00
_cell.angle_gamma   90.00
#
_symmetry.space_group_name_H-M   'P 1'
#
loop_
_entity.id
_entity.type
_entity.pdbx_description
1 polymer ?
#
loop_
_entity_poly.entity_id
_entity_poly.type
_entity_poly.pdbx_seq_one_letter_code
_entity_poly.pdbx_strand_id
1 'polypeptide(L)'
;MIETAMDKPTPKKPYVSPLNITDDIKQFTERREKRAKELGIALYVLGADRESVTELQKLEDYIMENFIDLDLDVPEEIKEKYLALKKQEENNN
;
A
#
# COMPACT_ATOMS: atom_id res chain seq x y z
N MET A 1 39.19 13.84 22.96
CA MET A 1 38.12 13.24 22.14
C MET A 1 36.83 13.49 22.88
N ILE A 2 35.94 14.33 22.35
CA ILE A 2 34.65 14.63 22.99
C ILE A 2 33.66 13.67 22.35
N GLU A 3 33.30 12.61 23.08
CA GLU A 3 32.17 11.75 22.73
C GLU A 3 30.90 12.50 23.11
N THR A 4 30.30 13.20 22.15
CA THR A 4 28.96 13.76 22.30
C THR A 4 27.97 12.61 22.29
N ALA A 5 27.68 12.06 23.47
CA ALA A 5 26.52 11.21 23.66
C ALA A 5 25.27 12.04 23.35
N MET A 6 24.75 11.94 22.13
CA MET A 6 23.44 12.48 21.77
C MET A 6 22.39 11.67 22.54
N ASP A 7 22.04 12.17 23.72
CA ASP A 7 20.95 11.65 24.54
C ASP A 7 19.65 11.85 23.74
N LYS A 8 19.15 10.78 23.13
CA LYS A 8 17.88 10.84 22.40
C LYS A 8 16.82 11.24 23.42
N PRO A 9 16.02 12.29 23.17
CA PRO A 9 15.02 12.74 24.12
C PRO A 9 14.11 11.56 24.48
N THR A 10 14.19 11.12 25.72
CA THR A 10 13.32 10.06 26.23
C THR A 10 11.95 10.66 26.48
N PRO A 11 10.88 10.13 25.86
CA PRO A 11 9.55 10.68 26.06
C PRO A 11 9.14 10.53 27.52
N LYS A 12 8.73 11.64 28.15
CA LYS A 12 8.32 11.67 29.57
C LYS A 12 7.12 10.77 29.89
N LYS A 13 6.36 10.38 28.85
CA LYS A 13 5.21 9.49 28.94
C LYS A 13 5.20 8.57 27.72
N PRO A 14 4.77 7.31 27.87
CA PRO A 14 4.50 6.46 26.73
C PRO A 14 3.41 7.11 25.86
N TYR A 15 3.62 7.09 24.55
CA TYR A 15 2.58 7.47 23.60
C TYR A 15 1.51 6.40 23.63
N VAL A 16 0.29 6.79 24.00
CA VAL A 16 -0.90 5.95 23.86
C VAL A 16 -1.65 6.49 22.66
N SER A 17 -1.77 5.68 21.61
CA SER A 17 -2.54 6.06 20.43
C SER A 17 -4.00 6.26 20.85
N PRO A 18 -4.62 7.41 20.52
CA PRO A 18 -6.05 7.62 20.79
C PRO A 18 -6.94 6.78 19.86
N LEU A 19 -6.36 6.18 18.81
CA LEU A 19 -7.08 5.32 17.88
C LEU A 19 -7.29 3.94 18.52
N ASN A 20 -8.54 3.65 18.86
CA ASN A 20 -8.95 2.32 19.28
C ASN A 20 -9.16 1.44 18.03
N ILE A 21 -8.08 0.85 17.54
CA ILE A 21 -8.13 -0.09 16.41
C ILE A 21 -8.62 -1.42 16.94
N THR A 22 -9.85 -1.80 16.57
CA THR A 22 -10.41 -3.11 16.92
C THR A 22 -9.71 -4.22 16.13
N ASP A 23 -9.75 -5.45 16.66
CA ASP A 23 -9.17 -6.61 15.98
C ASP A 23 -9.74 -6.83 14.57
N ASP A 24 -11.02 -6.51 14.36
CA ASP A 24 -11.67 -6.60 13.05
C ASP A 24 -11.04 -5.65 12.02
N ILE A 25 -10.76 -4.40 12.43
CA ILE A 25 -10.11 -3.41 11.57
C ILE A 25 -8.70 -3.87 11.23
N LYS A 26 -7.97 -4.40 12.22
CA LYS A 26 -6.62 -4.92 12.02
C LYS A 26 -6.62 -6.09 11.02
N GLN A 27 -7.51 -7.05 11.18
CA GLN A 27 -7.63 -8.19 10.28
C GLN A 27 -8.04 -7.76 8.86
N PHE A 28 -8.93 -6.77 8.73
CA PHE A 28 -9.29 -6.20 7.45
C PHE A 28 -8.07 -5.56 6.75
N THR A 29 -7.30 -4.74 7.48
CA THR A 29 -6.06 -4.14 6.95
C THR A 29 -5.06 -5.22 6.52
N GLU A 30 -4.85 -6.26 7.33
CA GLU A 30 -3.93 -7.36 6.99
C GLU A 30 -4.36 -8.11 5.72
N ARG A 31 -5.66 -8.39 5.55
CA ARG A 31 -6.18 -9.05 4.32
C ARG A 31 -5.99 -8.18 3.09
N ARG A 32 -6.30 -6.88 3.22
CA ARG A 32 -6.12 -5.88 2.18
C ARG A 32 -4.66 -5.80 1.72
N GLU A 33 -3.73 -5.71 2.68
CA GLU A 33 -2.29 -5.67 2.43
C GLU A 33 -1.76 -6.93 1.76
N LYS A 34 -2.24 -8.10 2.20
CA LYS A 34 -1.85 -9.36 1.60
C LYS A 34 -2.25 -9.45 0.12
N ARG A 35 -3.49 -9.09 -0.23
CA ARG A 35 -4.00 -9.17 -1.61
C ARG A 35 -3.31 -8.17 -2.53
N ALA A 36 -3.12 -6.93 -2.08
CA ALA A 36 -2.37 -5.95 -2.85
C ALA A 36 -0.92 -6.41 -3.10
N LYS A 37 -0.28 -7.01 -2.09
CA LYS A 37 1.07 -7.58 -2.21
C LYS A 37 1.14 -8.76 -3.19
N GLU A 38 0.13 -9.64 -3.21
CA GLU A 38 0.06 -10.75 -4.17
C GLU A 38 0.03 -10.25 -5.62
N LEU A 39 -0.62 -9.12 -5.87
CA LEU A 39 -0.64 -8.46 -7.18
C LEU A 39 0.58 -7.53 -7.37
N GLY A 40 1.33 -7.24 -6.30
CA GLY A 40 2.44 -6.29 -6.34
C GLY A 40 1.97 -4.84 -6.56
N ILE A 41 0.75 -4.51 -6.10
CA ILE A 41 0.18 -3.16 -6.07
C ILE A 41 0.70 -2.46 -4.80
N ALA A 42 1.23 -1.25 -4.95
CA ALA A 42 1.73 -0.46 -3.84
C ALA A 42 0.57 0.32 -3.16
N LEU A 43 0.18 -0.09 -1.95
CA LEU A 43 -0.94 0.52 -1.21
C LEU A 43 -0.68 1.93 -0.68
N TYR A 44 0.57 2.20 -0.29
CA TYR A 44 0.93 3.41 0.43
C TYR A 44 1.99 4.17 -0.36
N VAL A 45 1.60 4.77 -1.49
CA VAL A 45 2.49 5.66 -2.23
C VAL A 45 2.36 7.07 -1.65
N LEU A 46 3.20 7.38 -0.66
CA LEU A 46 3.31 8.73 -0.11
C LEU A 46 4.05 9.63 -1.11
N GLY A 47 3.39 10.69 -1.59
CA GLY A 47 4.00 11.69 -2.47
C GLY A 47 3.87 11.41 -3.98
N ALA A 48 2.90 10.59 -4.40
CA ALA A 48 2.59 10.41 -5.82
C ALA A 48 1.82 11.59 -6.41
N ASP A 49 2.43 12.78 -6.44
CA ASP A 49 2.08 13.79 -7.44
C ASP A 49 2.66 13.31 -8.78
N ARG A 50 2.04 12.27 -9.35
CA ARG A 50 2.42 11.74 -10.67
C ARG A 50 1.81 12.66 -11.72
N GLU A 51 2.67 13.31 -12.52
CA GLU A 51 2.29 14.29 -13.56
C GLU A 51 1.31 13.74 -14.61
N SER A 52 1.15 12.41 -14.72
CA SER A 52 0.12 11.79 -15.56
C SER A 52 -0.39 10.47 -14.97
N VAL A 53 -1.71 10.29 -14.99
CA VAL A 53 -2.37 9.05 -14.58
C VAL A 53 -2.23 8.03 -15.72
N THR A 54 -1.38 7.01 -15.54
CA THR A 54 -1.17 5.96 -16.53
C THR A 54 -2.35 4.96 -16.55
N GLU A 55 -2.48 4.21 -17.64
CA GLU A 55 -3.51 3.14 -17.72
C GLU A 55 -3.29 2.05 -16.68
N LEU A 56 -2.02 1.77 -16.33
CA LEU A 56 -1.68 0.86 -15.24
C LEU A 56 -2.25 1.37 -13.92
N GLN A 57 -2.08 2.65 -13.61
CA GLN A 57 -2.57 3.24 -12.38
C GLN A 57 -4.09 3.23 -12.28
N LYS A 58 -4.80 3.53 -13.37
CA LYS A 58 -6.28 3.39 -13.41
C LYS A 58 -6.74 1.97 -13.12
N LEU A 59 -5.97 0.98 -13.59
CA LEU A 59 -6.28 -0.42 -13.35
C LEU A 59 -5.97 -0.83 -11.90
N GLU A 60 -4.90 -0.30 -11.31
CA GLU A 60 -4.59 -0.46 -9.87
C GLU A 60 -5.69 0.12 -9.01
N ASP A 61 -6.12 1.35 -9.29
CA ASP A 61 -7.21 2.02 -8.57
C ASP A 61 -8.53 1.24 -8.70
N TYR A 62 -8.85 0.77 -9.91
CA TYR A 62 -10.02 -0.07 -10.13
C TYR A 62 -9.97 -1.38 -9.33
N ILE A 63 -8.81 -2.07 -9.34
CA ILE A 63 -8.62 -3.31 -8.58
C ILE A 63 -8.77 -3.07 -7.08
N MET A 64 -8.21 -1.97 -6.61
CA MET A 64 -8.27 -1.54 -5.22
C MET A 64 -9.71 -1.29 -4.78
N GLU A 65 -10.43 -0.42 -5.47
CA GLU A 65 -11.77 0.02 -5.08
C GLU A 65 -12.83 -1.08 -5.24
N ASN A 66 -12.72 -1.91 -6.29
CA ASN A 66 -13.79 -2.85 -6.65
C ASN A 66 -13.56 -4.27 -6.14
N PHE A 67 -12.34 -4.62 -5.71
CA PHE A 67 -12.07 -5.97 -5.24
C PHE A 67 -11.37 -6.00 -3.89
N ILE A 68 -10.22 -5.33 -3.77
CA ILE A 68 -9.41 -5.42 -2.55
C ILE A 68 -10.12 -4.76 -1.36
N ASP A 69 -10.68 -3.57 -1.54
CA ASP A 69 -11.40 -2.84 -0.48
C ASP A 69 -12.74 -3.50 -0.13
N LEU A 70 -13.31 -4.27 -1.06
CA LEU A 70 -14.54 -5.04 -0.85
C LEU A 70 -14.27 -6.47 -0.36
N ASP A 71 -13.00 -6.84 -0.12
CA ASP A 71 -12.59 -8.21 0.26
C ASP A 71 -13.04 -9.27 -0.77
N LEU A 72 -13.18 -8.90 -2.04
CA LEU A 72 -13.54 -9.77 -3.17
C LEU A 72 -12.31 -10.25 -3.95
N ASP A 73 -12.43 -11.43 -4.57
CA ASP A 73 -11.38 -11.97 -5.43
C ASP A 73 -11.30 -11.20 -6.75
N VAL A 74 -10.07 -10.89 -7.17
CA VAL A 74 -9.84 -10.25 -8.46
C VAL A 74 -9.99 -11.30 -9.58
N PRO A 75 -10.87 -11.07 -10.57
CA PRO A 75 -11.02 -11.96 -11.72
C PRO A 75 -9.71 -12.18 -12.48
N GLU A 76 -9.51 -13.39 -13.00
CA GLU A 76 -8.28 -13.75 -13.74
C GLU A 76 -8.03 -12.83 -14.93
N GLU A 77 -9.07 -12.47 -15.70
CA GLU A 77 -8.95 -11.55 -16.84
C GLU A 77 -8.34 -10.20 -16.45
N ILE A 78 -8.73 -9.66 -15.29
CA ILE A 78 -8.20 -8.39 -14.77
C ILE A 78 -6.76 -8.56 -14.28
N LYS A 79 -6.45 -9.69 -13.62
CA LYS A 79 -5.06 -10.01 -13.20
C LYS A 79 -4.13 -10.12 -14.39
N GLU A 80 -4.53 -10.82 -15.44
CA GLU A 80 -3.74 -10.97 -16.67
C GLU A 80 -3.49 -9.63 -17.34
N LYS A 81 -4.55 -8.81 -17.48
CA LYS A 81 -4.44 -7.46 -18.03
C LYS A 81 -3.48 -6.59 -17.22
N TYR A 82 -3.56 -6.67 -15.89
CA TYR A 82 -2.68 -5.93 -14.99
C TYR A 82 -1.22 -6.37 -15.14
N LEU A 83 -0.96 -7.69 -15.12
CA LEU A 83 0.39 -8.22 -15.28
C LEU A 83 1.00 -7.89 -16.65
N ALA A 84 0.19 -7.89 -17.72
CA ALA A 84 0.63 -7.51 -19.05
C ALA A 84 1.02 -6.03 -19.13
N LEU A 85 0.19 -5.13 -18.58
CA LEU A 85 0.49 -3.68 -18.54
C LEU A 85 1.70 -3.37 -17.66
N LYS A 86 1.79 -4.02 -16.50
CA LYS A 86 2.95 -3.88 -15.59
C LYS A 86 4.25 -4.26 -16.28
N LYS A 87 4.25 -5.39 -17.00
CA LYS A 87 5.41 -5.83 -17.78
C LYS A 87 5.74 -4.89 -18.94
N GLN A 88 4.76 -4.24 -19.55
CA GLN A 88 5.00 -3.23 -20.59
C GLN A 88 5.68 -1.99 -20.02
N GLU A 89 5.23 -1.48 -18.86
CA GLU A 89 5.88 -0.33 -18.22
C GLU A 89 7.29 -0.65 -17.73
N GLU A 90 7.54 -1.86 -17.19
CA GLU A 90 8.88 -2.30 -16.79
C GLU A 90 9.85 -2.40 -17.98
N ASN A 91 9.37 -2.67 -19.20
CA ASN A 91 10.22 -2.75 -20.41
C ASN A 91 10.41 -1.38 -21.10
N ASN A 92 9.57 -0.39 -20.79
CA ASN A 92 9.63 0.95 -21.37
C ASN A 92 10.47 1.94 -20.51
N ASN A 93 10.90 1.51 -19.32
CA ASN A 93 11.79 2.24 -18.41
C ASN A 93 13.21 1.66 -18.44
#